data_AF-A0A6L5G2N3-F1
#
_entry.id   AF-A0A6L5G2N3-F1
#
_cell.length_a   1.000
_cell.length_b   1.000
_cell.length_c   1.000
_cell.angle_alpha   90.00
_cell.angle_beta   90.00
_cell.angle_gamma   90.00
#
_symmetry.space_group_name_H-M   'P 1'
#
loop_
_entity.id
_entity.type
_entity.pdbx_description
1 polymer ?
#
loop_
_entity_poly.entity_id
_entity_poly.type
_entity_poly.pdbx_seq_one_letter_code
_entity_poly.pdbx_strand_id
1 'polypeptide(L)'
;MVFQSMHRYWAPLADYCRGLELALGHPVQANAYITPPGAQGFDAHEDEHDVMVLQSHGTKGWTVHDRHDLPPSRPPVIDALVSPGDSLYIPAGFPHSASTQERASVHITIGILTVTWKAAVREGLRLVESDPAFDEPLPLRYSVDDDGLAELVRLRLEEIGSAVAKIDPEAMARTLRRKVLTTRQPLLRGQIHRLLALDEVKDESIVIRRPSSICVLEMIDGELSVLLGDRELRMPGWLEPAMTLLARGERVVIEDLPALDEASRLVLVRRLIREGLLEVVG
;
A
#
# COMPACT_ATOMS: atom_id res chain seq x y z
N MET A 1 8.05 25.37 -3.47
CA MET A 1 7.12 24.94 -2.41
C MET A 1 6.74 23.49 -2.66
N VAL A 2 6.59 22.68 -1.60
CA VAL A 2 6.20 21.28 -1.69
C VAL A 2 5.00 21.02 -0.78
N PHE A 3 3.95 20.42 -1.33
CA PHE A 3 2.79 19.94 -0.58
C PHE A 3 2.90 18.42 -0.45
N GLN A 4 3.12 17.98 0.78
CA GLN A 4 3.32 16.57 1.10
C GLN A 4 1.97 15.85 1.24
N SER A 5 1.94 14.58 0.82
CA SER A 5 0.80 13.69 1.02
C SER A 5 -0.53 14.23 0.48
N MET A 6 -0.52 14.86 -0.70
CA MET A 6 -1.70 15.46 -1.33
C MET A 6 -2.86 14.48 -1.54
N HIS A 7 -2.56 13.20 -1.73
CA HIS A 7 -3.54 12.11 -1.79
C HIS A 7 -4.41 11.98 -0.52
N ARG A 8 -3.99 12.53 0.63
CA ARG A 8 -4.81 12.56 1.86
C ARG A 8 -5.88 13.65 1.86
N TYR A 9 -5.71 14.69 1.03
CA TYR A 9 -6.54 15.89 1.06
C TYR A 9 -7.34 16.10 -0.22
N TRP A 10 -6.85 15.63 -1.36
CA TRP A 10 -7.51 15.82 -2.65
C TRP A 10 -8.06 14.51 -3.20
N ALA A 11 -9.38 14.50 -3.38
CA ALA A 11 -10.16 13.32 -3.71
C ALA A 11 -9.68 12.56 -4.96
N PRO A 12 -9.52 13.20 -6.13
CA PRO A 12 -9.01 12.55 -7.33
C PRO A 12 -7.64 11.87 -7.14
N LEU A 13 -6.73 12.48 -6.38
CA LEU A 13 -5.42 11.87 -6.12
C LEU A 13 -5.50 10.68 -5.16
N ALA A 14 -6.37 10.71 -4.15
CA ALA A 14 -6.55 9.55 -3.29
C ALA A 14 -7.04 8.35 -4.11
N ASP A 15 -8.01 8.56 -5.00
CA ASP A 15 -8.58 7.50 -5.84
C ASP A 15 -7.54 6.98 -6.84
N TYR A 16 -6.78 7.89 -7.47
CA TYR A 16 -5.69 7.55 -8.38
C TYR A 16 -4.59 6.74 -7.68
N CYS A 17 -4.09 7.21 -6.53
CA CYS A 17 -3.09 6.48 -5.75
C CYS A 17 -3.61 5.11 -5.34
N ARG A 18 -4.85 5.01 -4.84
CA ARG A 18 -5.43 3.70 -4.47
C ARG A 18 -5.57 2.76 -5.66
N GLY A 19 -5.96 3.26 -6.83
CA GLY A 19 -5.99 2.46 -8.05
C GLY A 19 -4.61 1.89 -8.38
N LEU A 20 -3.57 2.72 -8.33
CA LEU A 20 -2.19 2.29 -8.53
C LEU A 20 -1.71 1.30 -7.47
N GLU A 21 -2.01 1.52 -6.19
CA GLU A 21 -1.65 0.59 -5.11
C GLU A 21 -2.24 -0.80 -5.31
N LEU A 22 -3.47 -0.88 -5.82
CA LEU A 22 -4.16 -2.14 -6.11
C LEU A 22 -3.55 -2.82 -7.35
N ALA A 23 -3.20 -2.05 -8.38
CA ALA A 23 -2.59 -2.58 -9.60
C ALA A 23 -1.15 -3.06 -9.39
N LEU A 24 -0.36 -2.32 -8.61
CA LEU A 24 1.07 -2.57 -8.40
C LEU A 24 1.35 -3.49 -7.21
N GLY A 25 0.46 -3.56 -6.22
CA GLY A 25 0.71 -4.28 -4.97
C GLY A 25 1.70 -3.57 -4.02
N HIS A 26 2.11 -2.34 -4.35
CA HIS A 26 3.02 -1.52 -3.55
C HIS A 26 2.31 -0.28 -3.00
N PRO A 27 2.67 0.22 -1.81
CA PRO A 27 2.17 1.51 -1.31
C PRO A 27 2.54 2.66 -2.25
N VAL A 28 1.63 3.62 -2.39
CA VAL A 28 1.80 4.78 -3.27
C VAL A 28 1.48 6.06 -2.52
N GLN A 29 2.30 7.09 -2.70
CA GLN A 29 2.09 8.42 -2.17
C GLN A 29 2.15 9.48 -3.26
N ALA A 30 1.45 10.59 -3.07
CA ALA A 30 1.50 11.75 -3.97
C ALA A 30 1.93 13.02 -3.24
N ASN A 31 2.89 13.74 -3.82
CA ASN A 31 3.36 15.06 -3.42
C ASN A 31 3.20 16.03 -4.58
N ALA A 32 2.89 17.30 -4.32
CA ALA A 32 2.83 18.33 -5.36
C ALA A 32 3.95 19.35 -5.17
N TYR A 33 4.60 19.73 -6.27
CA TYR A 33 5.72 20.66 -6.28
C TYR A 33 5.36 21.86 -7.11
N ILE A 34 5.50 23.05 -6.51
CA ILE A 34 5.34 24.33 -7.20
C ILE A 34 6.70 25.02 -7.23
N THR A 35 7.22 25.23 -8.43
CA THR A 35 8.52 25.88 -8.67
C THR A 35 8.28 27.22 -9.38
N PRO A 36 8.75 28.36 -8.81
CA PRO A 36 8.60 29.67 -9.44
C PRO A 36 9.51 29.81 -10.67
N PRO A 37 9.29 30.79 -11.56
CA PRO A 37 10.14 31.02 -12.74
C PRO A 37 11.64 31.10 -12.41
N GLY A 38 12.47 30.54 -13.27
CA GLY A 38 13.93 30.61 -13.22
C GLY A 38 14.57 29.87 -12.04
N ALA A 39 13.80 29.10 -11.27
CA ALA A 39 14.29 28.42 -10.08
C ALA A 39 14.56 26.93 -10.32
N GLN A 40 15.53 26.42 -9.56
CA GLN A 40 15.73 25.00 -9.34
C GLN A 40 15.22 24.66 -7.95
N GLY A 41 14.36 23.65 -7.84
CA GLY A 41 13.74 23.30 -6.56
C GLY A 41 14.70 22.58 -5.62
N PHE A 42 15.49 21.66 -6.17
CA PHE A 42 16.43 20.80 -5.45
C PHE A 42 17.67 20.58 -6.33
N ASP A 43 18.82 20.42 -5.69
CA ASP A 43 20.02 19.93 -6.37
C ASP A 43 19.83 18.49 -6.87
N ALA A 44 20.76 18.01 -7.69
CA ALA A 44 20.75 16.62 -8.14
C ALA A 44 20.74 15.67 -6.93
N HIS A 45 19.74 14.79 -6.87
CA HIS A 45 19.53 13.84 -5.78
C HIS A 45 18.96 12.52 -6.30
N GLU A 46 19.01 11.51 -5.44
CA GLU A 46 18.39 10.21 -5.68
C GLU A 46 17.26 9.99 -4.67
N ASP A 47 16.17 9.37 -5.13
CA ASP A 47 15.13 8.85 -4.26
C ASP A 47 15.37 7.36 -3.96
N GLU A 48 15.03 6.93 -2.75
CA GLU A 48 15.07 5.50 -2.35
C GLU A 48 13.90 4.68 -2.93
N HIS A 49 13.00 5.32 -3.68
CA HIS A 49 11.78 4.74 -4.22
C HIS A 49 11.55 5.21 -5.65
N ASP A 50 10.75 4.45 -6.41
CA ASP A 50 10.45 4.82 -7.79
C ASP A 50 9.51 6.01 -7.80
N VAL A 51 9.68 6.92 -8.75
CA VAL A 51 8.82 8.09 -8.89
C VAL A 51 8.24 8.21 -10.29
N MET A 52 6.98 8.56 -10.36
CA MET A 52 6.30 8.97 -11.60
C MET A 52 5.86 10.43 -11.44
N VAL A 53 6.48 11.29 -12.24
CA VAL A 53 6.18 12.72 -12.32
C VAL A 53 5.02 12.90 -13.30
N LEU A 54 3.98 13.61 -12.86
CA LEU A 54 2.83 14.01 -13.65
C LEU A 54 2.81 15.53 -13.75
N GLN A 55 3.13 16.06 -14.93
CA GLN A 55 3.21 17.49 -15.13
C GLN A 55 1.80 18.07 -15.34
N SER A 56 1.42 19.05 -14.52
CA SER A 56 0.05 19.59 -14.50
C SER A 56 -0.05 21.05 -14.94
N HIS A 57 1.02 21.84 -14.77
CA HIS A 57 1.03 23.24 -15.20
C HIS A 57 2.44 23.71 -15.55
N GLY A 58 2.55 24.53 -16.60
CA GLY A 58 3.85 25.05 -17.07
C GLY A 58 4.77 23.95 -17.57
N THR A 59 6.04 24.29 -17.80
CA THR A 59 7.05 23.36 -18.27
C THR A 59 8.21 23.27 -17.27
N LYS A 60 8.83 22.09 -17.20
CA LYS A 60 10.00 21.89 -16.35
C LYS A 60 11.06 21.09 -17.09
N GLY A 61 12.31 21.55 -17.04
CA GLY A 61 13.44 20.81 -17.57
C GLY A 61 13.86 19.75 -16.56
N TRP A 62 13.98 18.52 -17.01
CA TRP A 62 14.37 17.37 -16.20
C TRP A 62 15.65 16.76 -16.76
N THR A 63 16.62 16.56 -15.88
CA THR A 63 17.87 15.87 -16.17
C THR A 63 17.95 14.65 -15.26
N VAL A 64 18.12 13.46 -15.85
CA VAL A 64 18.25 12.18 -15.13
C VAL A 64 19.52 11.48 -15.59
N HIS A 65 20.33 11.02 -14.65
CA HIS A 65 21.59 10.31 -14.89
C HIS A 65 21.46 8.81 -14.60
N ASP A 66 22.42 8.01 -15.07
CA ASP A 66 22.50 6.60 -14.70
C ASP A 66 22.84 6.45 -13.20
N ARG A 67 22.21 5.49 -12.53
CA ARG A 67 22.39 5.24 -11.09
C ARG A 67 23.83 4.93 -10.65
N HIS A 68 24.72 4.53 -11.57
CA HIS A 68 26.11 4.24 -11.22
C HIS A 68 27.07 5.38 -11.57
N ASP A 69 26.55 6.52 -12.02
CA ASP A 69 27.34 7.66 -12.48
C ASP A 69 27.28 8.81 -11.47
N LEU A 70 27.85 8.57 -10.28
CA LEU A 70 27.99 9.56 -9.22
C LEU A 70 29.48 9.75 -8.84
N PRO A 71 30.07 10.95 -9.04
CA PRO A 71 29.45 12.12 -9.67
C PRO A 71 29.18 11.91 -11.17
N PRO A 72 28.21 12.62 -11.77
CA PRO A 72 27.89 12.47 -13.19
C PRO A 72 29.10 12.77 -14.07
N SER A 73 29.51 11.80 -14.86
CA SER A 73 30.62 11.90 -15.81
C SER A 73 30.16 11.65 -17.25
N ARG A 74 28.99 11.06 -17.42
CA ARG A 74 28.36 10.74 -18.70
C ARG A 74 27.20 11.70 -18.99
N PRO A 75 26.82 11.82 -20.28
CA PRO A 75 25.59 12.52 -20.63
C PRO A 75 24.39 11.93 -19.88
N PRO A 76 23.41 12.76 -19.49
CA PRO A 76 22.19 12.28 -18.86
C PRO A 76 21.45 11.29 -19.76
N VAL A 77 20.81 10.29 -19.13
CA VAL A 77 19.95 9.32 -19.83
C VAL A 77 18.62 9.96 -20.24
N ILE A 78 18.20 11.01 -19.54
CA ILE A 78 17.05 11.86 -19.91
C ILE A 78 17.47 13.31 -19.73
N ASP A 79 17.33 14.10 -20.78
CA ASP A 79 17.40 15.56 -20.74
C ASP A 79 16.24 16.10 -21.57
N ALA A 80 15.16 16.46 -20.89
CA ALA A 80 13.87 16.70 -21.54
C ALA A 80 13.08 17.83 -20.87
N LEU A 81 12.33 18.56 -21.68
CA LEU A 81 11.31 19.50 -21.22
C LEU A 81 9.97 18.78 -21.08
N VAL A 82 9.47 18.68 -19.85
CA VAL A 82 8.20 18.01 -19.54
C VAL A 82 7.08 19.05 -19.47
N SER A 83 6.00 18.83 -20.21
CA SER A 83 4.87 19.74 -20.41
C SER A 83 3.56 19.18 -19.83
N PRO A 84 2.51 20.00 -19.64
CA PRO A 84 1.27 19.53 -19.03
C PRO A 84 0.64 18.37 -19.81
N GLY A 85 0.34 17.28 -19.11
CA GLY A 85 -0.15 16.03 -19.71
C GLY A 85 0.93 14.96 -19.90
N ASP A 86 2.22 15.34 -19.87
CA ASP A 86 3.32 14.39 -19.91
C ASP A 86 3.53 13.68 -18.57
N SER A 87 4.09 12.48 -18.65
CA SER A 87 4.55 11.71 -17.50
C SER A 87 6.01 11.29 -17.66
N LEU A 88 6.79 11.39 -16.58
CA LEU A 88 8.18 10.93 -16.54
C LEU A 88 8.33 9.92 -15.41
N TYR A 89 8.82 8.72 -15.72
CA TYR A 89 9.14 7.69 -14.73
C TYR A 89 10.65 7.66 -14.46
N ILE A 90 11.02 7.65 -13.19
CA ILE A 90 12.40 7.60 -12.72
C ILE A 90 12.49 6.47 -11.69
N PRO A 91 13.25 5.39 -11.97
CA PRO A 91 13.45 4.32 -11.00
C PRO A 91 14.23 4.81 -9.76
N ALA A 92 14.05 4.12 -8.63
CA ALA A 92 14.83 4.38 -7.42
C ALA A 92 16.35 4.36 -7.70
N GLY A 93 17.06 5.31 -7.08
CA GLY A 93 18.51 5.44 -7.21
C GLY A 93 19.01 6.09 -8.50
N PHE A 94 18.15 6.69 -9.33
CA PHE A 94 18.62 7.46 -10.49
C PHE A 94 18.77 8.94 -10.11
N PRO A 95 20.00 9.51 -10.15
CA PRO A 95 20.22 10.91 -9.82
C PRO A 95 19.45 11.80 -10.79
N HIS A 96 18.70 12.76 -10.27
CA HIS A 96 17.93 13.66 -11.10
C HIS A 96 17.83 15.07 -10.51
N SER A 97 17.64 16.05 -11.39
CA SER A 97 17.38 17.43 -11.04
C SER A 97 16.31 18.02 -11.96
N ALA A 98 15.63 19.05 -11.48
CA ALA A 98 14.57 19.69 -12.24
C ALA A 98 14.53 21.20 -12.02
N SER A 99 14.56 21.95 -13.11
CA SER A 99 14.55 23.42 -13.11
C SER A 99 13.44 23.97 -14.00
N THR A 100 12.89 25.11 -13.60
CA THR A 100 11.96 25.88 -14.43
C THR A 100 12.70 26.89 -15.27
N GLN A 101 12.17 27.15 -16.46
CA GLN A 101 12.63 28.22 -17.34
C GLN A 101 11.90 29.53 -17.00
N GLU A 102 11.26 30.18 -17.97
CA GLU A 102 10.70 31.53 -17.80
C GLU A 102 9.36 31.58 -17.03
N ARG A 103 8.70 30.43 -16.82
CA ARG A 103 7.36 30.35 -16.21
C ARG A 103 7.36 29.42 -15.01
N ALA A 104 6.38 29.64 -14.13
CA ALA A 104 6.14 28.74 -13.00
C ALA A 104 5.73 27.35 -13.51
N SER A 105 6.08 26.32 -12.75
CA SER A 105 5.71 24.93 -13.03
C SER A 105 5.05 24.28 -11.82
N VAL A 106 4.07 23.41 -12.09
CA VAL A 106 3.49 22.49 -11.12
C VAL A 106 3.55 21.06 -11.65
N HIS A 107 4.05 20.15 -10.83
CA HIS A 107 3.94 18.72 -11.07
C HIS A 107 3.51 17.99 -9.80
N ILE A 108 2.94 16.81 -10.01
CA ILE A 108 2.60 15.86 -8.95
C ILE A 108 3.58 14.69 -9.09
N THR A 109 4.32 14.40 -8.04
CA THR A 109 5.18 13.20 -7.98
C THR A 109 4.43 12.10 -7.26
N ILE A 110 4.27 10.98 -7.94
CA ILE A 110 3.73 9.74 -7.42
C ILE A 110 4.91 8.85 -7.02
N GLY A 111 5.15 8.73 -5.72
CA GLY A 111 6.17 7.82 -5.18
C GLY A 111 5.60 6.42 -5.01
N ILE A 112 6.25 5.43 -5.61
CA ILE A 112 5.93 4.00 -5.49
C ILE A 112 6.92 3.39 -4.51
N LEU A 113 6.45 3.13 -3.29
CA LEU A 113 7.27 2.62 -2.19
C LEU A 113 7.43 1.10 -2.36
N THR A 114 8.34 0.68 -3.24
CA THR A 114 8.50 -0.72 -3.61
C THR A 114 8.87 -1.57 -2.39
N VAL A 115 8.10 -2.65 -2.19
CA VAL A 115 8.36 -3.63 -1.12
C VAL A 115 9.49 -4.51 -1.60
N THR A 116 10.62 -4.46 -0.90
CA THR A 116 11.85 -5.17 -1.31
C THR A 116 12.01 -6.52 -0.62
N TRP A 117 12.92 -7.35 -1.14
CA TRP A 117 13.37 -8.56 -0.45
C TRP A 117 13.95 -8.29 0.94
N LYS A 118 14.48 -7.10 1.22
CA LYS A 118 14.89 -6.72 2.59
C LYS A 118 13.69 -6.71 3.54
N ALA A 119 12.53 -6.25 3.08
CA ALA A 119 11.29 -6.32 3.86
C ALA A 119 10.83 -7.77 4.08
N ALA A 120 10.94 -8.61 3.04
CA ALA A 120 10.66 -10.04 3.15
C ALA A 120 11.58 -10.73 4.17
N VAL A 121 12.90 -10.49 4.12
CA VAL A 121 13.87 -11.04 5.09
C VAL A 121 13.52 -10.63 6.52
N ARG A 122 13.18 -9.35 6.76
CA ARG A 122 12.74 -8.88 8.09
C ARG A 122 11.50 -9.61 8.59
N GLU A 123 10.56 -9.92 7.70
CA GLU A 123 9.36 -10.67 8.05
C GLU A 123 9.67 -12.14 8.35
N GLY A 124 10.53 -12.79 7.56
CA GLY A 124 10.99 -14.14 7.83
C GLY A 124 11.73 -14.26 9.17
N LEU A 125 12.60 -13.29 9.48
CA LEU A 125 13.29 -13.25 10.77
C LEU A 125 12.33 -13.02 11.95
N ARG A 126 11.22 -12.29 11.76
CA ARG A 126 10.17 -12.18 12.79
C ARG A 126 9.49 -13.52 13.09
N LEU A 127 9.33 -14.38 12.09
CA LEU A 127 8.82 -15.73 12.31
C LEU A 127 9.79 -16.57 13.15
N VAL A 128 11.10 -16.43 12.90
CA VAL A 128 12.15 -17.08 13.71
C VAL A 128 12.18 -16.51 15.13
N GLU A 129 12.08 -15.19 15.29
CA GLU A 129 12.03 -14.51 16.59
C GLU A 129 10.85 -14.99 17.45
N SER A 130 9.76 -15.45 16.84
CA SER A 130 8.59 -15.98 17.57
C SER A 130 8.76 -17.39 18.12
N ASP A 131 9.86 -18.07 17.79
CA ASP A 131 10.17 -19.41 18.31
C ASP A 131 10.76 -19.29 19.74
N PRO A 132 10.10 -19.89 20.77
CA PRO A 132 10.58 -19.85 22.15
C PRO A 132 11.99 -20.40 22.35
N ALA A 133 12.53 -21.18 21.40
CA ALA A 133 13.92 -21.62 21.42
C ALA A 133 14.93 -20.47 21.44
N PHE A 134 14.52 -19.24 21.10
CA PHE A 134 15.35 -18.04 21.11
C PHE A 134 15.07 -17.09 22.30
N ASP A 135 14.23 -17.47 23.28
CA ASP A 135 13.93 -16.65 24.46
C ASP A 135 15.05 -16.66 25.53
N GLU A 136 16.08 -17.49 25.37
CA GLU A 136 17.19 -17.60 26.32
C GLU A 136 18.01 -16.30 26.41
N PRO A 137 18.32 -15.80 27.62
CA PRO A 137 19.14 -14.60 27.77
C PRO A 137 20.58 -14.85 27.30
N LEU A 138 21.23 -13.79 26.81
CA LEU A 138 22.67 -13.84 26.57
C LEU A 138 23.45 -14.14 27.87
N PRO A 139 24.63 -14.78 27.78
CA PRO A 139 25.44 -15.10 28.96
C PRO A 139 25.81 -13.87 29.79
N LEU A 140 26.06 -14.10 31.08
CA LEU A 140 26.63 -13.07 31.93
C LEU A 140 27.99 -12.63 31.39
N ARG A 141 28.28 -11.33 31.48
CA ARG A 141 29.52 -10.71 30.98
C ARG A 141 29.73 -10.78 29.46
N TYR A 142 28.68 -11.03 28.66
CA TYR A 142 28.78 -10.98 27.18
C TYR A 142 29.41 -9.68 26.65
N SER A 143 29.29 -8.57 27.39
CA SER A 143 29.81 -7.25 27.01
C SER A 143 31.34 -7.08 27.20
N VAL A 144 32.05 -8.07 27.75
CA VAL A 144 33.49 -7.99 28.05
C VAL A 144 34.26 -9.27 27.71
N ASP A 145 33.61 -10.25 27.08
CA ASP A 145 34.21 -11.51 26.64
C ASP A 145 33.94 -11.69 25.14
N ASP A 146 34.72 -11.00 24.33
CA ASP A 146 34.53 -10.96 22.87
C ASP A 146 34.69 -12.35 22.24
N ASP A 147 35.68 -13.12 22.67
CA ASP A 147 35.98 -14.46 22.13
C ASP A 147 34.86 -15.47 22.51
N GLY A 148 34.44 -15.47 23.77
CA GLY A 148 33.34 -16.32 24.22
C GLY A 148 32.01 -15.95 23.56
N LEU A 149 31.73 -14.65 23.40
CA LEU A 149 30.53 -14.19 22.69
C LEU A 149 30.58 -14.58 21.21
N ALA A 150 31.72 -14.42 20.53
CA ALA A 150 31.85 -14.76 19.11
C ALA A 150 31.56 -16.24 18.84
N GLU A 151 32.06 -17.15 19.69
CA GLU A 151 31.81 -18.58 19.54
C GLU A 151 30.33 -18.95 19.79
N LEU A 152 29.70 -18.33 20.79
CA LEU A 152 28.27 -18.52 21.04
C LEU A 152 27.41 -17.97 19.90
N VAL A 153 27.74 -16.78 19.38
CA VAL A 153 27.06 -16.21 18.22
C VAL A 153 27.20 -17.12 17.01
N ARG A 154 28.39 -17.70 16.76
CA ARG A 154 28.60 -18.67 15.67
C ARG A 154 27.67 -19.87 15.78
N LEU A 155 27.57 -20.49 16.96
CA LEU A 155 26.67 -21.61 17.21
C LEU A 155 25.20 -21.21 16.99
N ARG A 156 24.77 -20.07 17.53
CA ARG A 156 23.38 -19.59 17.37
C ARG A 156 23.05 -19.16 15.95
N LEU A 157 24.02 -18.68 15.16
CA LEU A 157 23.81 -18.36 13.74
C LEU A 157 23.46 -19.60 12.91
N GLU A 158 24.05 -20.77 13.21
CA GLU A 158 23.71 -22.04 12.55
C GLU A 158 22.26 -22.47 12.87
N GLU A 159 21.84 -22.29 14.11
CA GLU A 159 20.46 -22.55 14.56
C GLU A 159 19.46 -21.58 13.91
N ILE A 160 19.78 -20.29 13.87
CA ILE A 160 18.98 -19.27 13.17
C ILE A 160 18.87 -19.62 11.68
N GLY A 161 19.98 -19.97 11.04
CA GLY A 161 19.99 -20.40 9.64
C GLY A 161 19.10 -21.62 9.39
N SER A 162 19.13 -22.59 10.30
CA SER A 162 18.28 -23.78 10.27
C SER A 162 16.80 -23.45 10.49
N ALA A 163 16.49 -22.49 11.37
CA ALA A 163 15.13 -22.02 11.60
C ALA A 163 14.58 -21.28 10.37
N VAL A 164 15.38 -20.40 9.76
CA VAL A 164 15.03 -19.72 8.50
C VAL A 164 14.75 -20.73 7.39
N ALA A 165 15.57 -21.78 7.27
CA ALA A 165 15.39 -22.83 6.26
C ALA A 165 14.10 -23.65 6.42
N LYS A 166 13.49 -23.65 7.62
CA LYS A 166 12.25 -24.36 7.93
C LYS A 166 11.00 -23.50 7.77
N ILE A 167 11.14 -22.19 7.48
CA ILE A 167 9.99 -21.31 7.25
C ILE A 167 9.18 -21.85 6.07
N ASP A 168 7.87 -22.06 6.28
CA ASP A 168 6.94 -22.37 5.19
C ASP A 168 6.86 -21.18 4.21
N PRO A 169 7.33 -21.34 2.95
CA PRO A 169 7.29 -20.28 1.96
C PRO A 169 5.87 -19.77 1.69
N GLU A 170 4.86 -20.64 1.77
CA GLU A 170 3.48 -20.24 1.54
C GLU A 170 2.93 -19.41 2.69
N ALA A 171 3.23 -19.79 3.94
CA ALA A 171 2.89 -18.97 5.11
C ALA A 171 3.56 -17.60 5.04
N MET A 172 4.84 -17.53 4.69
CA MET A 172 5.56 -16.26 4.54
C MET A 172 4.94 -15.38 3.44
N ALA A 173 4.61 -15.97 2.28
CA ALA A 173 3.93 -15.27 1.20
C ALA A 173 2.54 -14.75 1.62
N ARG A 174 1.76 -15.56 2.34
CA ARG A 174 0.47 -15.16 2.92
C ARG A 174 0.64 -13.98 3.88
N THR A 175 1.63 -14.01 4.78
CA THR A 175 1.91 -12.92 5.73
C THR A 175 2.26 -11.61 5.02
N LEU A 176 3.16 -11.66 4.02
CA LEU A 176 3.54 -10.49 3.23
C LEU A 176 2.34 -9.89 2.48
N ARG A 177 1.53 -10.75 1.84
CA ARG A 177 0.30 -10.33 1.16
C ARG A 177 -0.70 -9.72 2.13
N ARG A 178 -0.94 -10.37 3.28
CA ARG A 178 -1.89 -9.90 4.30
C ARG A 178 -1.51 -8.52 4.81
N LYS A 179 -0.23 -8.29 5.11
CA LYS A 179 0.29 -6.99 5.57
C LYS A 179 -0.02 -5.85 4.60
N VAL A 180 0.13 -6.11 3.30
CA VAL A 180 -0.25 -5.15 2.24
C VAL A 180 -1.76 -4.92 2.22
N LEU A 181 -2.55 -5.94 2.49
CA LEU A 181 -4.02 -5.89 2.52
C LEU A 181 -4.63 -5.45 3.86
N THR A 182 -3.85 -5.20 4.92
CA THR A 182 -4.36 -4.85 6.27
C THR A 182 -3.75 -3.58 6.88
N THR A 183 -2.87 -2.86 6.19
CA THR A 183 -2.22 -1.63 6.70
C THR A 183 -2.64 -0.35 5.98
N ARG A 184 -3.59 -0.42 5.06
CA ARG A 184 -4.01 0.69 4.19
C ARG A 184 -5.26 1.39 4.72
N GLN A 185 -5.17 2.70 4.90
CA GLN A 185 -6.31 3.50 5.33
C GLN A 185 -7.47 3.45 4.32
N PRO A 186 -8.73 3.27 4.76
CA PRO A 186 -9.87 3.24 3.88
C PRO A 186 -10.26 4.65 3.38
N LEU A 187 -10.69 4.74 2.12
CA LEU A 187 -11.24 5.99 1.56
C LEU A 187 -12.73 6.10 1.89
N LEU A 188 -13.02 6.68 3.06
CA LEU A 188 -14.37 6.74 3.65
C LEU A 188 -15.15 8.01 3.30
N ARG A 189 -14.99 8.55 2.08
CA ARG A 189 -15.73 9.77 1.69
C ARG A 189 -17.23 9.57 1.81
N GLY A 190 -17.93 10.54 2.39
CA GLY A 190 -19.38 10.52 2.65
C GLY A 190 -19.84 9.46 3.66
N GLN A 191 -18.94 8.84 4.43
CA GLN A 191 -19.31 7.74 5.33
C GLN A 191 -20.32 8.17 6.38
N ILE A 192 -20.16 9.36 6.96
CA ILE A 192 -21.08 9.87 8.00
C ILE A 192 -22.52 9.95 7.47
N HIS A 193 -22.71 10.51 6.28
CA HIS A 193 -24.04 10.58 5.65
C HIS A 193 -24.66 9.18 5.49
N ARG A 194 -23.87 8.20 5.04
CA ARG A 194 -24.35 6.82 4.87
C ARG A 194 -24.67 6.14 6.19
N LEU A 195 -23.90 6.41 7.24
CA LEU A 195 -24.18 5.90 8.59
C LEU A 195 -25.51 6.44 9.13
N LEU A 196 -25.83 7.71 8.84
CA LEU A 196 -27.09 8.33 9.25
C LEU A 196 -28.29 7.78 8.47
N ALA A 197 -28.10 7.30 7.24
CA ALA A 197 -29.14 6.72 6.40
C ALA A 197 -29.23 5.18 6.49
N LEU A 198 -28.55 4.54 7.44
CA LEU A 198 -28.52 3.07 7.54
C LEU A 198 -29.90 2.43 7.75
N ASP A 199 -30.78 3.11 8.49
CA ASP A 199 -32.12 2.62 8.79
C ASP A 199 -33.07 2.72 7.58
N GLU A 200 -32.69 3.49 6.55
CA GLU A 200 -33.43 3.64 5.29
C GLU A 200 -33.12 2.50 4.30
N VAL A 201 -32.10 1.68 4.56
CA VAL A 201 -31.72 0.55 3.70
C VAL A 201 -32.79 -0.55 3.79
N LYS A 202 -33.37 -0.87 2.63
CA LYS A 202 -34.40 -1.91 2.41
C LYS A 202 -33.89 -3.03 1.52
N ASP A 203 -34.58 -4.16 1.49
CA ASP A 203 -34.15 -5.36 0.75
C ASP A 203 -34.12 -5.14 -0.78
N GLU A 204 -34.92 -4.20 -1.30
CA GLU A 204 -34.92 -3.82 -2.71
C GLU A 204 -33.82 -2.79 -3.06
N SER A 205 -33.06 -2.33 -2.07
CA SER A 205 -31.99 -1.34 -2.30
C SER A 205 -30.86 -1.96 -3.12
N ILE A 206 -30.23 -1.14 -3.95
CA ILE A 206 -29.06 -1.56 -4.73
C ILE A 206 -27.80 -1.12 -3.99
N VAL A 207 -26.87 -2.04 -3.78
CA VAL A 207 -25.56 -1.78 -3.20
C VAL A 207 -24.45 -2.08 -4.19
N ILE A 208 -23.32 -1.40 -4.00
CA ILE A 208 -22.09 -1.64 -4.75
C ILE A 208 -20.91 -1.61 -3.78
N ARG A 209 -19.89 -2.44 -4.03
CA ARG A 209 -18.61 -2.31 -3.34
C ARG A 209 -17.94 -1.02 -3.78
N ARG A 210 -17.45 -0.25 -2.81
CA ARG A 210 -16.69 0.96 -3.13
C ARG A 210 -15.50 0.62 -4.03
N PRO A 211 -15.31 1.29 -5.18
CA PRO A 211 -14.25 0.93 -6.13
C PRO A 211 -12.84 0.86 -5.51
N SER A 212 -12.57 1.74 -4.55
CA SER A 212 -11.27 1.90 -3.88
C SER A 212 -11.12 1.09 -2.58
N SER A 213 -12.15 0.34 -2.17
CA SER A 213 -12.05 -0.53 -0.99
C SER A 213 -11.29 -1.81 -1.32
N ILE A 214 -10.63 -2.38 -0.32
CA ILE A 214 -10.06 -3.72 -0.43
C ILE A 214 -11.12 -4.71 0.07
N CYS A 215 -11.25 -5.83 -0.63
CA CYS A 215 -12.11 -6.93 -0.23
C CYS A 215 -11.46 -8.21 -0.71
N VAL A 216 -10.75 -8.88 0.20
CA VAL A 216 -10.16 -10.19 -0.07
C VAL A 216 -10.79 -11.20 0.88
N LEU A 217 -11.34 -12.26 0.29
CA LEU A 217 -12.02 -13.33 0.99
C LEU A 217 -11.05 -14.50 1.19
N GLU A 218 -10.94 -14.99 2.41
CA GLU A 218 -10.13 -16.16 2.76
C GLU A 218 -10.94 -17.09 3.67
N MET A 219 -11.02 -18.37 3.29
CA MET A 219 -11.62 -19.40 4.13
C MET A 219 -10.55 -20.03 5.01
N ILE A 220 -10.74 -19.98 6.33
CA ILE A 220 -9.80 -20.50 7.32
C ILE A 220 -10.60 -21.31 8.33
N ASP A 221 -10.34 -22.62 8.42
CA ASP A 221 -10.97 -23.53 9.38
C ASP A 221 -12.52 -23.46 9.44
N GLY A 222 -13.16 -23.18 8.29
CA GLY A 222 -14.62 -23.05 8.18
C GLY A 222 -15.18 -21.65 8.53
N GLU A 223 -14.34 -20.70 8.94
CA GLU A 223 -14.68 -19.29 9.05
C GLU A 223 -14.28 -18.51 7.80
N LEU A 224 -15.07 -17.48 7.47
CA LEU A 224 -14.76 -16.53 6.41
C LEU A 224 -14.05 -15.31 7.01
N SER A 225 -12.81 -15.08 6.57
CA SER A 225 -12.00 -13.90 6.86
C SER A 225 -12.11 -12.92 5.68
N VAL A 226 -12.53 -11.69 5.95
CA VAL A 226 -12.69 -10.62 4.95
C VAL A 226 -11.69 -9.50 5.27
N LEU A 227 -10.67 -9.35 4.42
CA LEU A 227 -9.66 -8.30 4.56
C LEU A 227 -10.15 -7.03 3.89
N LEU A 228 -10.16 -5.92 4.65
CA LEU A 228 -10.74 -4.63 4.23
C LEU A 228 -9.73 -3.53 3.94
N GLY A 229 -8.43 -3.83 3.97
CA GLY A 229 -7.39 -2.84 3.74
C GLY A 229 -6.69 -2.42 5.02
N ASP A 230 -7.42 -2.12 6.09
CA ASP A 230 -6.91 -1.70 7.41
C ASP A 230 -7.24 -2.68 8.54
N ARG A 231 -8.14 -3.63 8.29
CA ARG A 231 -8.63 -4.59 9.28
C ARG A 231 -9.16 -5.86 8.63
N GLU A 232 -9.51 -6.81 9.49
CA GLU A 232 -10.12 -8.09 9.15
C GLU A 232 -11.51 -8.18 9.79
N LEU A 233 -12.50 -8.65 9.04
CA LEU A 233 -13.77 -9.11 9.58
C LEU A 233 -13.78 -10.63 9.58
N ARG A 234 -14.07 -11.23 10.73
CA ARG A 234 -14.40 -12.66 10.82
C ARG A 234 -15.90 -12.84 10.83
N MET A 235 -16.35 -13.80 10.04
CA MET A 235 -17.76 -14.10 9.85
C MET A 235 -17.98 -15.59 9.57
N PRO A 236 -19.18 -16.13 9.86
CA PRO A 236 -19.48 -17.53 9.56
C PRO A 236 -19.25 -17.89 8.09
N GLY A 237 -18.65 -19.06 7.83
CA GLY A 237 -18.28 -19.49 6.48
C GLY A 237 -19.44 -19.60 5.49
N TRP A 238 -20.67 -19.83 5.97
CA TRP A 238 -21.87 -19.91 5.13
C TRP A 238 -22.24 -18.57 4.46
N LEU A 239 -21.64 -17.45 4.87
CA LEU A 239 -21.78 -16.14 4.22
C LEU A 239 -20.92 -15.98 2.96
N GLU A 240 -20.03 -16.93 2.66
CA GLU A 240 -19.12 -16.87 1.52
C GLU A 240 -19.83 -16.60 0.18
N PRO A 241 -20.97 -17.24 -0.16
CA PRO A 241 -21.63 -16.98 -1.45
C PRO A 241 -22.09 -15.53 -1.60
N ALA A 242 -22.65 -14.95 -0.53
CA ALA A 242 -23.10 -13.55 -0.51
C ALA A 242 -21.91 -12.58 -0.59
N MET A 243 -20.86 -12.85 0.18
CA MET A 243 -19.64 -12.05 0.16
C MET A 243 -18.91 -12.12 -1.18
N THR A 244 -18.87 -13.28 -1.83
CA THR A 244 -18.28 -13.48 -3.15
C THR A 244 -19.01 -12.69 -4.23
N LEU A 245 -20.34 -12.58 -4.15
CA LEU A 245 -21.11 -11.71 -5.04
C LEU A 245 -20.76 -10.23 -4.81
N LEU A 246 -20.76 -9.78 -3.55
CA LEU A 246 -20.45 -8.39 -3.19
C LEU A 246 -19.00 -7.99 -3.51
N ALA A 247 -18.05 -8.92 -3.38
CA ALA A 247 -16.63 -8.67 -3.62
C ALA A 247 -16.32 -8.29 -5.08
N ARG A 248 -17.15 -8.71 -6.04
CA ARG A 248 -17.00 -8.38 -7.48
C ARG A 248 -17.04 -6.89 -7.75
N GLY A 249 -17.72 -6.12 -6.89
CA GLY A 249 -17.91 -4.67 -7.07
C GLY A 249 -18.84 -4.29 -8.20
N GLU A 250 -19.76 -5.19 -8.53
CA GLU A 250 -20.91 -4.93 -9.39
C GLU A 250 -22.09 -4.41 -8.55
N ARG A 251 -23.10 -3.85 -9.23
CA ARG A 251 -24.36 -3.47 -8.58
C ARG A 251 -25.13 -4.74 -8.22
N VAL A 252 -25.57 -4.84 -6.98
CA VAL A 252 -26.30 -5.99 -6.44
C VAL A 252 -27.56 -5.47 -5.74
N VAL A 253 -28.73 -6.01 -6.10
CA VAL A 253 -29.95 -5.79 -5.32
C VAL A 253 -29.83 -6.63 -4.05
N ILE A 254 -30.13 -6.06 -2.88
CA ILE A 254 -29.91 -6.77 -1.61
C ILE A 254 -30.68 -8.10 -1.59
N GLU A 255 -31.94 -8.12 -2.05
CA GLU A 255 -32.79 -9.32 -2.09
C GLU A 255 -32.19 -10.52 -2.85
N ASP A 256 -31.30 -10.26 -3.81
CA ASP A 256 -30.62 -11.28 -4.62
C ASP A 256 -29.44 -11.95 -3.87
N LEU A 257 -29.10 -11.50 -2.66
CA LEU A 257 -28.01 -12.10 -1.89
C LEU A 257 -28.34 -13.54 -1.50
N PRO A 258 -27.52 -14.52 -1.94
CA PRO A 258 -27.81 -15.93 -1.72
C PRO A 258 -27.64 -16.34 -0.25
N ALA A 259 -28.27 -17.46 0.11
CA ALA A 259 -28.09 -18.15 1.40
C ALA A 259 -28.50 -17.34 2.65
N LEU A 260 -29.31 -16.29 2.49
CA LEU A 260 -29.74 -15.40 3.55
C LEU A 260 -31.24 -15.14 3.45
N ASP A 261 -31.93 -15.06 4.60
CA ASP A 261 -33.27 -14.47 4.66
C ASP A 261 -33.20 -12.93 4.69
N GLU A 262 -34.34 -12.26 4.50
CA GLU A 262 -34.42 -10.79 4.44
C GLU A 262 -33.75 -10.11 5.65
N ALA A 263 -34.05 -10.57 6.86
CA ALA A 263 -33.49 -10.02 8.08
C ALA A 263 -31.95 -10.13 8.08
N SER A 264 -31.42 -11.30 7.72
CA SER A 264 -29.98 -11.57 7.71
C SER A 264 -29.26 -10.80 6.59
N ARG A 265 -29.90 -10.62 5.42
CA ARG A 265 -29.38 -9.78 4.34
C ARG A 265 -29.19 -8.33 4.80
N LEU A 266 -30.21 -7.75 5.44
CA LEU A 266 -30.14 -6.39 5.96
C LEU A 266 -29.09 -6.25 7.07
N VAL A 267 -28.96 -7.22 7.97
CA VAL A 267 -27.90 -7.22 9.00
C VAL A 267 -26.51 -7.23 8.36
N LEU A 268 -26.28 -8.12 7.38
CA LEU A 268 -25.00 -8.21 6.68
C LEU A 268 -24.69 -6.89 5.97
N VAL A 269 -25.61 -6.40 5.13
CA VAL A 269 -25.37 -5.21 4.31
C VAL A 269 -25.17 -3.97 5.16
N ARG A 270 -25.98 -3.75 6.19
CA ARG A 270 -25.80 -2.60 7.11
C ARG A 270 -24.47 -2.68 7.84
N ARG A 271 -24.01 -3.88 8.23
CA ARG A 271 -22.66 -4.07 8.78
C ARG A 271 -21.61 -3.67 7.73
N LEU A 272 -21.68 -4.17 6.51
CA LEU A 272 -20.67 -3.88 5.48
C LEU A 272 -20.66 -2.40 5.05
N ILE A 273 -21.81 -1.71 5.06
CA ILE A 273 -21.88 -0.25 4.88
C ILE A 273 -21.21 0.46 6.05
N ARG A 274 -21.48 0.03 7.30
CA ARG A 274 -20.84 0.60 8.50
C ARG A 274 -19.32 0.45 8.46
N GLU A 275 -18.86 -0.69 7.95
CA GLU A 275 -17.45 -0.98 7.75
C GLU A 275 -16.84 -0.24 6.53
N GLY A 276 -17.66 0.50 5.77
CA GLY A 276 -17.20 1.30 4.64
C GLY A 276 -16.83 0.47 3.39
N LEU A 277 -17.23 -0.81 3.35
CA LEU A 277 -17.01 -1.68 2.19
C LEU A 277 -18.02 -1.39 1.09
N LEU A 278 -19.30 -1.25 1.48
CA LEU A 278 -20.42 -1.05 0.56
C LEU A 278 -20.95 0.39 0.62
N GLU A 279 -21.65 0.77 -0.45
CA GLU A 279 -22.51 1.93 -0.49
C GLU A 279 -23.81 1.64 -1.23
N VAL A 280 -24.89 2.32 -0.83
CA VAL A 280 -26.16 2.27 -1.55
C VAL A 280 -26.03 3.15 -2.80
N VAL A 281 -26.49 2.62 -3.92
CA VAL A 281 -26.61 3.36 -5.18
C VAL A 281 -27.92 4.13 -5.14
N GLY A 282 -27.84 5.46 -5.19
CA GLY A 282 -29.00 6.34 -5.33
C GLY A 282 -29.59 6.36 -6.73
#